data_AF-A0A8T6YBH3-F1
#
_entry.id   AF-A0A8T6YBH3-F1
#
_cell.length_a   1.000
_cell.length_b   1.000
_cell.length_c   1.000
_cell.angle_alpha   90.00
_cell.angle_beta   90.00
_cell.angle_gamma   90.00
#
_symmetry.space_group_name_H-M   'P 1'
#
loop_
_entity.id
_entity.type
_entity.pdbx_description
1 polymer ?
#
loop_
_entity_poly.entity_id
_entity_poly.type
_entity_poly.pdbx_seq_one_letter_code
_entity_poly.pdbx_strand_id
1 'polypeptide(L)' 'MKDIDPDDAPFMALAMKTKVDGIWSEDKGFQEQNLIKVYTTKQLLELL' A
#
# COMPACT_ATOMS: atom_id res chain seq x y z
N MET A 1 2.92 -15.72 12.73
CA MET A 1 1.98 -15.31 11.67
C MET A 1 0.63 -15.02 12.32
N LYS A 2 0.56 -13.94 13.09
CA LYS A 2 -0.70 -13.24 13.28
C LYS A 2 -0.57 -11.99 12.41
N ASP A 3 -1.68 -11.55 11.83
CA ASP A 3 -1.86 -10.23 11.22
C ASP A 3 -1.41 -10.05 9.76
N ILE A 4 -1.46 -11.10 8.92
CA ILE A 4 -1.48 -10.90 7.44
C ILE A 4 -2.94 -10.98 6.99
N ASP A 5 -3.48 -9.90 6.44
CA ASP A 5 -4.81 -9.87 5.84
C ASP A 5 -4.75 -10.42 4.39
N PRO A 6 -5.40 -11.55 4.08
CA PRO A 6 -5.46 -12.07 2.71
C PRO A 6 -6.12 -11.11 1.72
N ASP A 7 -6.98 -10.22 2.18
CA ASP A 7 -7.72 -9.28 1.34
C ASP A 7 -6.83 -8.13 0.83
N ASP A 8 -5.64 -7.94 1.40
CA ASP A 8 -4.62 -6.99 0.91
C ASP A 8 -3.92 -7.49 -0.37
N ALA A 9 -3.88 -8.81 -0.57
CA ALA A 9 -3.09 -9.44 -1.62
C ALA A 9 -3.44 -8.97 -3.05
N PRO A 10 -4.72 -8.80 -3.44
CA PRO A 10 -5.08 -8.32 -4.77
C PRO A 10 -4.57 -6.91 -5.07
N PHE A 11 -4.58 -6.01 -4.07
CA PHE A 11 -4.09 -4.63 -4.23
C PHE A 11 -2.58 -4.61 -4.43
N MET A 12 -1.85 -5.40 -3.64
CA MET A 12 -0.41 -5.58 -3.78
C MET A 12 -0.05 -6.18 -5.14
N ALA A 13 -0.74 -7.24 -5.56
CA ALA A 13 -0.50 -7.89 -6.84
C ALA A 13 -0.74 -6.93 -8.03
N LEU A 14 -1.81 -6.14 -7.97
CA LEU A 14 -2.12 -5.15 -9.00
C LEU A 14 -1.03 -4.09 -9.09
N ALA A 15 -0.63 -3.50 -7.96
CA ALA A 15 0.39 -2.45 -7.93
C ALA A 15 1.76 -2.94 -8.43
N MET A 16 2.15 -4.17 -8.11
CA MET A 16 3.36 -4.80 -8.67
C MET A 16 3.24 -5.01 -10.19
N LYS A 17 2.07 -5.45 -10.66
CA LYS A 17 1.84 -5.72 -12.08
C LYS A 17 1.88 -4.45 -12.93
N THR A 18 1.29 -3.37 -12.42
CA THR A 18 1.19 -2.08 -13.12
C THR A 18 2.40 -1.18 -12.93
N LYS A 19 3.29 -1.52 -11.97
CA LYS A 19 4.51 -0.77 -11.65
C LYS A 19 4.23 0.70 -11.27
N VAL A 20 3.20 0.91 -10.46
CA VAL A 20 2.90 2.23 -9.88
C VAL A 20 3.96 2.64 -8.86
N ASP A 21 4.13 3.94 -8.64
CA ASP A 21 5.04 4.48 -7.62
C ASP A 21 4.62 4.13 -6.19
N GLY A 22 3.36 3.75 -5.99
CA GLY A 22 2.80 3.28 -4.75
C GLY A 22 1.28 3.17 -4.79
N ILE A 23 0.70 2.68 -3.70
CA ILE A 23 -0.75 2.70 -3.45
C ILE A 23 -1.09 3.76 -2.42
N TRP A 24 -2.35 4.17 -2.36
CA TRP A 24 -2.87 5.03 -1.30
C TRP A 24 -3.77 4.21 -0.38
N SER A 25 -3.51 4.28 0.93
CA SER A 25 -4.36 3.68 1.97
C SER A 25 -4.08 4.32 3.33
N GLU A 26 -5.11 4.44 4.17
CA GLU A 26 -4.98 4.77 5.59
C GLU A 26 -4.91 3.52 6.48
N ASP A 27 -5.06 2.34 5.87
CA ASP A 27 -4.92 1.08 6.58
C ASP A 27 -3.44 0.80 6.86
N LYS A 28 -3.15 0.54 8.14
CA LYS A 28 -1.80 0.28 8.63
C LYS A 28 -1.30 -1.11 8.22
N GLY A 29 -2.19 -2.07 7.92
CA GLY A 29 -1.81 -3.40 7.43
C GLY A 29 -0.90 -3.32 6.20
N PHE A 30 -1.26 -2.47 5.24
CA PHE A 30 -0.43 -2.23 4.06
C PHE A 30 0.94 -1.57 4.37
N GLN A 31 1.09 -0.88 5.50
CA GLN A 31 2.34 -0.22 5.89
C GLN A 31 3.34 -1.19 6.54
N GLU A 32 2.93 -2.41 6.88
CA GLU A 32 3.80 -3.42 7.47
C GLU A 32 4.74 -4.10 6.46
N GLN A 33 4.43 -3.98 5.16
CA GLN A 33 5.26 -4.47 4.06
C GLN A 33 6.13 -3.36 3.45
N ASN A 34 7.23 -3.74 2.80
CA ASN A 34 8.20 -2.83 2.18
C ASN A 34 8.41 -3.03 0.67
N LEU A 35 7.52 -3.80 0.02
CA LEU A 35 7.56 -4.10 -1.40
C LEU A 35 6.98 -2.98 -2.27
N ILE A 36 5.94 -2.31 -1.77
CA ILE A 36 5.26 -1.21 -2.47
C ILE A 36 5.12 -0.05 -1.50
N LYS A 37 5.39 1.18 -1.98
CA LYS A 37 5.18 2.37 -1.17
C LYS A 37 3.69 2.59 -0.93
N VAL A 38 3.33 2.87 0.31
CA VAL A 38 1.96 3.22 0.70
C VAL A 38 1.95 4.67 1.12
N TYR A 39 1.13 5.46 0.45
CA TYR A 39 0.89 6.85 0.78
C TYR A 39 -0.32 6.97 1.69
N THR A 40 -0.18 7.75 2.75
CA THR A 40 -1.31 8.30 3.49
C THR A 40 -1.85 9.54 2.78
N THR A 41 -3.07 9.94 3.09
CA THR A 41 -3.71 11.17 2.62
C THR A 41 -2.85 12.39 2.95
N LYS A 42 -2.26 12.43 4.16
CA LYS A 42 -1.35 13.50 4.54
C LYS A 42 -0.15 13.58 3.60
N GLN A 43 0.49 12.45 3.29
CA GLN A 43 1.63 12.41 2.37
C GLN A 43 1.22 12.78 0.94
N LEU A 44 0.03 12.39 0.48
CA LEU A 44 -0.46 12.81 -0.83
C LEU A 44 -0.67 14.33 -0.91
N LEU A 45 -1.22 14.95 0.15
CA LEU A 45 -1.40 16.39 0.20
C LEU A 45 -0.08 17.16 0.22
N GLU A 46 0.98 16.58 0.78
CA GLU A 46 2.33 17.16 0.78
C GLU A 46 3.03 17.04 -0.59
N LEU A 47 2.49 16.26 -1.53
CA LEU A 47 3.02 16.10 -2.89
C LEU A 47 2.35 17.03 -3.92
N LEU A 48 1.32 17.79 -3.52
CA LEU A 48 0.63 18.78 -4.34
C LEU A 48 1.34 20.14 -4.27
#